data_AF-A0A4R5NAI2-F1
#
_entry.id   AF-A0A4R5NAI2-F1
#
_cell.length_a   1.000
_cell.length_b   1.000
_cell.length_c   1.000
_cell.angle_alpha   90.00
_cell.angle_beta   90.00
_cell.angle_gamma   90.00
#
_symmetry.space_group_name_H-M   'P 1'
#
loop_
_entity.id
_entity.type
_entity.pdbx_description
1 polymer ?
#
loop_
_entity_poly.entity_id
_entity_poly.type
_entity_poly.pdbx_seq_one_letter_code
_entity_poly.pdbx_strand_id
1 'polypeptide(L)'
;MTNEALFEAEQTKSQRDHHTPTAGAMTSHIVANLVIHSLKIRQAKWFIKGSETLFIRQYADEWINQEQDFLNQINDILISEQEMVATLTTQFQEYTALTESGAQKYATGEQQLFDLVKDFDTQLLFIVKAIALADKEGKLALSAVLKLLYAWIAQQISLTQRFLNHDIREGLYEEDDDDD
;
A
#
# COMPACT_ATOMS: atom_id res chain seq x y z
N MET A 1 -24.38 13.95 -21.77
CA MET A 1 -23.08 14.54 -21.39
C MET A 1 -22.02 13.95 -22.30
N THR A 2 -20.96 14.68 -22.64
CA THR A 2 -19.82 14.11 -23.35
C THR A 2 -18.97 13.27 -22.39
N ASN A 3 -18.07 12.45 -22.91
CA ASN A 3 -17.17 11.65 -22.08
C ASN A 3 -16.28 12.56 -21.22
N GLU A 4 -15.83 13.69 -21.76
CA GLU A 4 -15.01 14.68 -21.06
C GLU A 4 -15.76 15.31 -19.88
N ALA A 5 -17.05 15.64 -20.07
CA ALA A 5 -17.87 16.19 -19.00
C ALA A 5 -18.14 15.19 -17.87
N LEU A 6 -18.29 13.90 -18.19
CA LEU A 6 -18.42 12.84 -17.17
C LEU A 6 -17.12 12.69 -16.38
N PHE A 7 -15.98 12.72 -17.06
CA PHE A 7 -14.66 12.63 -16.42
C PHE A 7 -14.36 13.85 -15.55
N GLU A 8 -14.70 15.07 -15.99
CA GLU A 8 -14.53 16.29 -15.18
C GLU A 8 -15.39 16.27 -13.91
N ALA A 9 -16.62 15.74 -14.00
CA ALA A 9 -17.49 15.54 -12.84
C ALA A 9 -16.89 14.50 -11.86
N GLU A 10 -16.32 13.42 -12.38
CA GLU A 10 -15.60 12.42 -11.57
C GLU A 10 -14.39 13.04 -10.85
N GLN A 11 -13.58 13.84 -11.54
CA GLN A 11 -12.43 14.54 -10.94
C GLN A 11 -12.86 15.51 -9.84
N THR A 12 -13.94 16.25 -10.05
CA THR A 12 -14.48 17.19 -9.05
C THR A 12 -14.95 16.45 -7.80
N LYS A 13 -15.62 15.29 -7.97
CA LYS A 13 -15.99 14.41 -6.86
C LYS A 13 -14.75 13.91 -6.12
N SER A 14 -13.77 13.38 -6.84
CA SER A 14 -12.51 12.88 -6.27
C SER A 14 -11.81 13.94 -5.41
N GLN A 15 -11.61 15.15 -5.93
CA GLN A 15 -10.96 16.24 -5.19
C GLN A 15 -11.69 16.60 -3.90
N ARG A 16 -13.02 16.66 -3.95
CA ARG A 16 -13.85 16.93 -2.76
C ARG A 16 -13.71 15.82 -1.71
N ASP A 17 -13.77 14.56 -2.15
CA ASP A 17 -13.71 13.39 -1.28
C ASP A 17 -12.29 13.21 -0.67
N HIS A 18 -11.24 13.70 -1.35
CA HIS A 18 -9.88 13.78 -0.79
C HIS A 18 -9.70 14.95 0.21
N HIS A 19 -10.42 16.07 0.04
CA HIS A 19 -10.37 17.20 0.99
C HIS A 19 -11.14 16.93 2.29
N THR A 20 -12.22 16.16 2.21
CA THR A 20 -12.94 15.62 3.38
C THR A 20 -12.85 14.09 3.32
N PRO A 21 -11.77 13.49 3.87
CA PRO A 21 -11.40 12.12 3.56
C PRO A 21 -12.55 11.13 3.80
N THR A 22 -12.98 10.48 2.72
CA THR A 22 -13.88 9.32 2.77
C THR A 22 -13.09 8.02 2.82
N ALA A 23 -13.73 6.91 3.18
CA ALA A 23 -13.10 5.60 3.13
C ALA A 23 -12.64 5.26 1.71
N GLY A 24 -13.43 5.60 0.68
CA GLY A 24 -13.06 5.42 -0.72
C GLY A 24 -11.81 6.21 -1.11
N ALA A 25 -11.77 7.50 -0.75
CA ALA A 25 -10.61 8.35 -1.02
C ALA A 25 -9.36 7.89 -0.25
N MET A 26 -9.49 7.44 1.00
CA MET A 26 -8.34 6.87 1.73
C MET A 26 -7.86 5.55 1.10
N THR A 27 -8.78 4.76 0.57
CA THR A 27 -8.46 3.48 -0.08
C THR A 27 -7.74 3.67 -1.42
N SER A 28 -7.91 4.80 -2.12
CA SER A 28 -7.15 5.07 -3.35
C SER A 28 -5.64 5.20 -3.10
N HIS A 29 -5.23 5.70 -1.93
CA HIS A 29 -3.83 5.68 -1.48
C HIS A 29 -3.32 4.26 -1.25
N ILE A 30 -4.14 3.38 -0.66
CA ILE A 30 -3.78 1.98 -0.41
C ILE A 30 -3.58 1.24 -1.74
N VAL A 31 -4.54 1.39 -2.66
CA VAL A 31 -4.48 0.82 -4.02
C VAL A 31 -3.23 1.28 -4.76
N ALA A 32 -2.93 2.59 -4.73
CA ALA A 32 -1.72 3.13 -5.32
C ALA A 32 -0.45 2.55 -4.68
N ASN A 33 -0.41 2.45 -3.35
CA ASN A 33 0.73 1.88 -2.64
C ASN A 33 0.95 0.40 -2.98
N LEU A 34 -0.10 -0.43 -3.07
CA LEU A 34 0.03 -1.83 -3.48
C LEU A 34 0.64 -1.95 -4.88
N VAL A 35 0.20 -1.13 -5.83
CA VAL A 35 0.77 -1.11 -7.20
C VAL A 35 2.26 -0.75 -7.15
N ILE A 36 2.61 0.35 -6.48
CA ILE A 36 3.99 0.85 -6.44
C ILE A 36 4.90 -0.10 -5.64
N HIS A 37 4.43 -0.63 -4.52
CA HIS A 37 5.19 -1.58 -3.71
C HIS A 37 5.48 -2.86 -4.49
N SER A 38 4.52 -3.37 -5.27
CA SER A 38 4.75 -4.52 -6.14
C SER A 38 5.86 -4.28 -7.18
N LEU A 39 6.05 -3.04 -7.65
CA LEU A 39 7.17 -2.68 -8.53
C LEU A 39 8.50 -2.65 -7.78
N LYS A 40 8.51 -2.14 -6.54
CA LYS A 40 9.68 -2.15 -5.66
C LYS A 40 10.10 -3.58 -5.28
N ILE A 41 9.16 -4.46 -4.96
CA ILE A 41 9.42 -5.89 -4.73
C ILE A 41 10.02 -6.54 -5.98
N ARG A 42 9.50 -6.25 -7.18
CA ARG A 42 10.10 -6.75 -8.44
C ARG A 42 11.53 -6.27 -8.63
N GLN A 43 11.82 -5.00 -8.34
CA GLN A 43 13.18 -4.48 -8.38
C GLN A 43 14.09 -5.24 -7.42
N ALA A 44 13.71 -5.39 -6.16
CA ALA A 44 14.49 -6.14 -5.18
C ALA A 44 14.70 -7.59 -5.63
N LYS A 45 13.64 -8.28 -6.08
CA LYS A 45 13.69 -9.67 -6.57
C LYS A 45 14.79 -9.90 -7.61
N TRP A 46 15.06 -8.92 -8.48
CA TRP A 46 16.05 -9.05 -9.55
C TRP A 46 17.44 -8.55 -9.20
N PHE A 47 17.57 -7.60 -8.27
CA PHE A 47 18.82 -6.87 -8.06
C PHE A 47 19.45 -7.03 -6.68
N ILE A 48 18.71 -7.56 -5.70
CA ILE A 48 19.23 -7.86 -4.38
C ILE A 48 20.37 -8.89 -4.45
N LYS A 49 21.36 -8.73 -3.56
CA LYS A 49 22.56 -9.56 -3.47
C LYS A 49 22.79 -9.95 -2.02
N GLY A 50 23.68 -10.91 -1.78
CA GLY A 50 23.98 -11.39 -0.42
C GLY A 50 23.01 -12.47 0.05
N SER A 51 23.03 -12.75 1.35
CA SER A 51 22.17 -13.73 2.02
C SER A 51 20.68 -13.46 1.80
N GLU A 52 20.31 -12.20 1.64
CA GLU A 52 18.94 -11.71 1.48
C GLU A 52 18.32 -12.20 0.16
N THR A 53 19.16 -12.61 -0.80
CA THR A 53 18.73 -13.29 -2.03
C THR A 53 17.90 -14.54 -1.75
N LEU A 54 18.17 -15.26 -0.65
CA LEU A 54 17.41 -16.45 -0.28
C LEU A 54 16.00 -16.08 0.18
N PHE A 55 15.87 -15.02 0.99
CA PHE A 55 14.58 -14.54 1.47
C PHE A 55 13.70 -14.08 0.32
N ILE A 56 14.21 -13.17 -0.51
CA ILE A 56 13.41 -12.57 -1.58
C ILE A 56 13.01 -13.59 -2.66
N ARG A 57 13.82 -14.63 -2.90
CA ARG A 57 13.47 -15.74 -3.81
C ARG A 57 12.33 -16.58 -3.27
N GLN A 58 12.26 -16.73 -1.94
CA GLN A 58 11.21 -17.47 -1.27
C GLN A 58 9.89 -16.70 -1.28
N TYR A 59 9.92 -15.39 -1.01
CA TYR A 59 8.70 -14.63 -0.68
C TYR A 59 8.24 -13.61 -1.72
N ALA A 60 9.11 -13.12 -2.63
CA ALA A 60 8.74 -12.00 -3.51
C ALA A 60 7.54 -12.30 -4.41
N ASP A 61 7.46 -13.49 -4.99
CA ASP A 61 6.33 -13.86 -5.86
C ASP A 61 5.03 -13.98 -5.07
N GLU A 62 5.10 -14.51 -3.85
CA GLU A 62 3.95 -14.55 -2.94
C GLU A 62 3.50 -13.14 -2.59
N TRP A 63 4.42 -12.24 -2.22
CA TRP A 63 4.08 -10.85 -1.89
C TRP A 63 3.44 -10.13 -3.06
N ILE A 64 4.02 -10.21 -4.26
CA ILE A 64 3.46 -9.59 -5.48
C ILE A 64 2.06 -10.11 -5.78
N ASN A 65 1.85 -11.44 -5.67
CA ASN A 65 0.55 -12.03 -5.95
C ASN A 65 -0.49 -11.62 -4.90
N GLN A 66 -0.12 -11.62 -3.62
CA GLN A 66 -1.02 -11.21 -2.54
C GLN A 66 -1.41 -9.73 -2.65
N GLU A 67 -0.47 -8.84 -2.95
CA GLU A 67 -0.81 -7.43 -3.19
C GLU A 67 -1.75 -7.25 -4.38
N GLN A 68 -1.55 -8.02 -5.45
CA GLN A 68 -2.44 -8.00 -6.61
C GLN A 68 -3.83 -8.56 -6.27
N ASP A 69 -3.92 -9.61 -5.46
CA ASP A 69 -5.18 -10.20 -5.03
C ASP A 69 -5.97 -9.25 -4.12
N PHE A 70 -5.30 -8.57 -3.18
CA PHE A 70 -5.93 -7.51 -2.38
C PHE A 70 -6.36 -6.32 -3.22
N LEU A 71 -5.51 -5.86 -4.16
CA LEU A 71 -5.84 -4.79 -5.09
C LEU A 71 -7.14 -5.11 -5.86
N ASN A 72 -7.25 -6.31 -6.42
CA ASN A 72 -8.43 -6.73 -7.17
C ASN A 72 -9.68 -6.79 -6.27
N GLN A 73 -9.58 -7.43 -5.10
CA GLN A 73 -10.69 -7.55 -4.17
C GLN A 73 -11.19 -6.19 -3.66
N ILE A 74 -10.26 -5.28 -3.32
CA ILE A 74 -10.59 -3.94 -2.88
C ILE A 74 -11.31 -3.17 -4.00
N ASN A 75 -10.80 -3.24 -5.23
CA ASN A 75 -11.41 -2.53 -6.36
C ASN A 75 -12.82 -3.05 -6.68
N ASP A 76 -13.05 -4.36 -6.62
CA ASP A 76 -14.39 -4.94 -6.81
C ASP A 76 -15.37 -4.43 -5.74
N ILE A 77 -14.92 -4.31 -4.48
CA ILE A 77 -15.71 -3.75 -3.39
C ILE A 77 -16.01 -2.26 -3.64
N LEU A 78 -15.01 -1.45 -3.97
CA LEU A 78 -15.17 -0.02 -4.24
C LEU A 78 -16.18 0.23 -5.36
N ILE A 79 -16.10 -0.51 -6.47
CA ILE A 79 -17.05 -0.41 -7.58
C ILE A 79 -18.46 -0.79 -7.13
N SER A 80 -18.61 -1.85 -6.32
CA SER A 80 -19.91 -2.27 -5.79
C SER A 80 -20.57 -1.22 -4.89
N GLU A 81 -19.75 -0.38 -4.24
CA GLU A 81 -20.17 0.73 -3.38
C GLU A 81 -20.25 2.09 -4.12
N GLN A 82 -20.08 2.11 -5.45
CA GLN A 82 -20.07 3.32 -6.29
C GLN A 82 -18.98 4.34 -5.91
N GLU A 83 -17.85 3.83 -5.41
CA GLU A 83 -16.63 4.59 -5.16
C GLU A 83 -15.74 4.66 -6.39
N MET A 84 -14.84 5.64 -6.41
CA MET A 84 -13.84 5.80 -7.46
C MET A 84 -12.69 4.79 -7.28
N VAL A 85 -12.20 4.25 -8.39
CA VAL A 85 -11.04 3.35 -8.42
C VAL A 85 -9.97 3.96 -9.32
N ALA A 86 -8.73 4.00 -8.83
CA ALA A 86 -7.59 4.44 -9.63
C ALA A 86 -7.23 3.39 -10.69
N THR A 87 -7.11 3.81 -11.95
CA THR A 87 -6.83 2.94 -13.10
C THR A 87 -5.70 3.47 -14.00
N LEU A 88 -5.15 4.64 -13.70
CA LEU A 88 -4.10 5.30 -14.48
C LEU A 88 -2.80 5.39 -13.69
N THR A 89 -1.66 5.24 -14.39
CA THR A 89 -0.33 5.45 -13.77
C THR A 89 -0.22 6.81 -13.09
N THR A 90 -0.78 7.86 -13.69
CA THR A 90 -0.78 9.21 -13.10
C THR A 90 -1.51 9.26 -11.76
N GLN A 91 -2.62 8.52 -11.61
CA GLN A 91 -3.35 8.44 -10.34
C GLN A 91 -2.56 7.66 -9.30
N PHE A 92 -1.93 6.54 -9.68
CA PHE A 92 -1.08 5.79 -8.75
C PHE A 92 0.12 6.62 -8.28
N GLN A 93 0.72 7.43 -9.16
CA GLN A 93 1.79 8.36 -8.79
C GLN A 93 1.31 9.50 -7.90
N GLU A 94 0.10 10.01 -8.14
CA GLU A 94 -0.49 11.08 -7.33
C GLU A 94 -0.85 10.60 -5.92
N TYR A 95 -1.36 9.38 -5.78
CA TYR A 95 -1.91 8.89 -4.51
C TYR A 95 -0.92 8.05 -3.69
N THR A 96 0.17 7.55 -4.27
CA THR A 96 1.11 6.75 -3.49
C THR A 96 1.85 7.61 -2.45
N ALA A 97 2.07 7.03 -1.28
CA ALA A 97 3.00 7.55 -0.27
C ALA A 97 4.40 6.95 -0.41
N LEU A 98 4.60 6.01 -1.34
CA LEU A 98 5.85 5.30 -1.53
C LEU A 98 6.71 6.00 -2.57
N THR A 99 8.01 6.07 -2.30
CA THR A 99 8.98 6.63 -3.25
C THR A 99 9.71 5.52 -3.99
N GLU A 100 9.73 5.60 -5.32
CA GLU A 100 10.57 4.74 -6.16
C GLU A 100 11.91 5.38 -6.47
N SER A 101 12.97 4.57 -6.56
CA SER A 101 14.27 5.02 -7.03
C SER A 101 14.95 3.93 -7.83
N GLY A 102 15.33 4.23 -9.07
CA GLY A 102 16.10 3.31 -9.90
C GLY A 102 17.52 3.07 -9.37
N ALA A 103 18.03 3.91 -8.46
CA ALA A 103 19.34 3.73 -7.84
C ALA A 103 19.32 2.66 -6.74
N GLN A 104 18.16 2.35 -6.16
CA GLN A 104 18.03 1.39 -5.06
C GLN A 104 18.46 -0.03 -5.43
N LYS A 105 18.42 -0.40 -6.72
CA LYS A 105 18.98 -1.66 -7.24
C LYS A 105 20.48 -1.88 -6.95
N TYR A 106 21.20 -0.83 -6.56
CA TYR A 106 22.62 -0.91 -6.21
C TYR A 106 22.89 -0.89 -4.70
N ALA A 107 21.85 -0.75 -3.87
CA ALA A 107 21.98 -0.81 -2.42
C ALA A 107 22.29 -2.24 -1.93
N THR A 108 22.68 -2.37 -0.66
CA THR A 108 22.93 -3.68 -0.03
C THR A 108 21.65 -4.51 0.02
N GLY A 109 21.79 -5.84 0.15
CA GLY A 109 20.64 -6.73 0.24
C GLY A 109 19.74 -6.38 1.43
N GLU A 110 20.38 -6.16 2.58
CA GLU A 110 19.74 -5.73 3.82
C GLU A 110 18.95 -4.43 3.63
N GLN A 111 19.55 -3.40 3.03
CA GLN A 111 18.87 -2.12 2.81
C GLN A 111 17.67 -2.27 1.87
N GLN A 112 17.83 -3.00 0.75
CA GLN A 112 16.72 -3.22 -0.18
C GLN A 112 15.56 -3.93 0.50
N LEU A 113 15.85 -4.95 1.34
CA LEU A 113 14.81 -5.69 2.04
C LEU A 113 14.17 -4.85 3.15
N PHE A 114 14.96 -4.08 3.89
CA PHE A 114 14.46 -3.21 4.95
C PHE A 114 13.61 -2.05 4.41
N ASP A 115 13.95 -1.49 3.25
CA ASP A 115 13.15 -0.45 2.59
C ASP A 115 11.75 -0.97 2.23
N LEU A 116 11.61 -2.23 1.80
CA LEU A 116 10.30 -2.85 1.58
C LEU A 116 9.50 -3.00 2.88
N VAL A 117 10.18 -3.30 4.00
CA VAL A 117 9.52 -3.36 5.31
C VAL A 117 8.99 -1.99 5.73
N LYS A 118 9.77 -0.92 5.50
CA LYS A 118 9.34 0.45 5.77
C LYS A 118 8.17 0.89 4.89
N ASP A 119 8.15 0.46 3.64
CA ASP A 119 7.01 0.71 2.75
C ASP A 119 5.75 -0.02 3.24
N PHE A 120 5.88 -1.28 3.65
CA PHE A 120 4.78 -2.02 4.28
C PHE A 120 4.25 -1.30 5.54
N ASP A 121 5.15 -0.81 6.39
CA ASP A 121 4.76 -0.09 7.59
C ASP A 121 4.06 1.25 7.26
N THR A 122 4.58 1.98 6.28
CA THR A 122 3.92 3.18 5.74
C THR A 122 2.51 2.85 5.24
N GLN A 123 2.32 1.72 4.55
CA GLN A 123 1.01 1.28 4.10
C GLN A 123 0.03 1.05 5.26
N LEU A 124 0.49 0.52 6.40
CA LEU A 124 -0.36 0.31 7.57
C LEU A 124 -1.01 1.61 8.07
N LEU A 125 -0.33 2.76 7.96
CA LEU A 125 -0.89 4.06 8.36
C LEU A 125 -2.16 4.41 7.57
N PHE A 126 -2.15 4.16 6.27
CA PHE A 126 -3.30 4.40 5.39
C PHE A 126 -4.40 3.36 5.61
N ILE A 127 -4.02 2.09 5.82
CA ILE A 127 -4.96 1.00 6.07
C ILE A 127 -5.72 1.23 7.37
N VAL A 128 -5.06 1.61 8.47
CA VAL A 128 -5.71 1.90 9.75
C VAL A 128 -6.70 3.07 9.61
N LYS A 129 -6.30 4.15 8.93
CA LYS A 129 -7.18 5.30 8.67
C LYS A 129 -8.39 4.91 7.81
N ALA A 130 -8.19 4.11 6.77
CA ALA A 130 -9.28 3.63 5.90
C ALA A 130 -10.24 2.69 6.64
N ILE A 131 -9.73 1.81 7.53
CA ILE A 131 -10.58 0.95 8.37
C ILE A 131 -11.48 1.82 9.26
N ALA A 132 -10.93 2.83 9.93
CA ALA A 132 -11.70 3.72 10.79
C ALA A 132 -12.80 4.49 10.02
N LEU A 133 -12.48 4.96 8.80
CA LEU A 133 -13.45 5.61 7.92
C LEU A 133 -14.51 4.63 7.42
N ALA A 134 -14.12 3.44 6.98
CA ALA A 134 -15.04 2.41 6.51
C ALA A 134 -16.02 1.97 7.61
N ASP A 135 -15.52 1.77 8.84
CA ASP A 135 -16.36 1.45 10.00
C ASP A 135 -17.33 2.62 10.32
N LYS A 136 -16.87 3.87 10.24
CA LYS A 136 -17.71 5.06 10.44
C LYS A 136 -18.78 5.24 9.35
N GLU A 137 -18.46 4.92 8.11
CA GLU A 137 -19.34 5.02 6.94
C GLU A 137 -20.26 3.80 6.77
N GLY A 138 -20.08 2.75 7.57
CA GLY A 138 -20.86 1.51 7.48
C GLY A 138 -20.50 0.62 6.28
N LYS A 139 -19.29 0.80 5.72
CA LYS A 139 -18.76 0.03 4.58
C LYS A 139 -18.15 -1.29 5.06
N LEU A 140 -19.02 -2.21 5.47
CA LEU A 140 -18.64 -3.44 6.17
C LEU A 140 -17.69 -4.33 5.36
N ALA A 141 -17.94 -4.48 4.06
CA ALA A 141 -17.10 -5.31 3.18
C ALA A 141 -15.70 -4.71 3.02
N LEU A 142 -15.61 -3.38 2.82
CA LEU A 142 -14.35 -2.67 2.71
C LEU A 142 -13.54 -2.77 4.02
N SER A 143 -14.17 -2.53 5.16
CA SER A 143 -13.53 -2.68 6.47
C SER A 143 -12.98 -4.09 6.68
N ALA A 144 -13.75 -5.12 6.33
CA ALA A 144 -13.35 -6.51 6.48
C ALA A 144 -12.11 -6.86 5.64
N VAL A 145 -12.09 -6.50 4.35
CA VAL A 145 -10.93 -6.79 3.48
C VAL A 145 -9.68 -6.01 3.92
N LEU A 146 -9.84 -4.77 4.36
CA LEU A 146 -8.73 -3.94 4.85
C LEU A 146 -8.12 -4.50 6.14
N LYS A 147 -8.93 -5.07 7.05
CA LYS A 147 -8.43 -5.77 8.25
C LYS A 147 -7.61 -7.03 7.89
N LEU A 148 -7.98 -7.74 6.83
CA LEU A 148 -7.20 -8.87 6.32
C LEU A 148 -5.87 -8.41 5.72
N LEU A 149 -5.88 -7.34 4.92
CA LEU A 149 -4.66 -6.75 4.37
C LEU A 149 -3.73 -6.26 5.48
N TYR A 150 -4.25 -5.56 6.50
CA TYR A 150 -3.51 -5.13 7.68
C TYR A 150 -2.80 -6.31 8.35
N ALA A 151 -3.54 -7.38 8.65
CA ALA A 151 -3.00 -8.54 9.34
C ALA A 151 -1.89 -9.22 8.52
N TRP A 152 -2.09 -9.35 7.21
CA TRP A 152 -1.10 -9.93 6.31
C TRP A 152 0.17 -9.09 6.25
N ILE A 153 0.07 -7.78 6.06
CA ILE A 153 1.23 -6.87 6.04
C ILE A 153 1.98 -6.91 7.38
N ALA A 154 1.28 -6.86 8.51
CA ALA A 154 1.91 -6.91 9.84
C ALA A 154 2.72 -8.20 10.05
N GLN A 155 2.23 -9.33 9.51
CA GLN A 155 2.97 -10.60 9.51
C GLN A 155 4.22 -10.54 8.61
N GLN A 156 4.15 -9.92 7.43
CA GLN A 156 5.30 -9.77 6.54
C GLN A 156 6.38 -8.86 7.15
N ILE A 157 5.98 -7.79 7.84
CA ILE A 157 6.90 -6.94 8.61
C ILE A 157 7.62 -7.78 9.66
N SER A 158 6.89 -8.51 10.50
CA SER A 158 7.49 -9.31 11.58
C SER A 158 8.42 -10.41 11.04
N LEU A 159 8.02 -11.10 9.97
CA LEU A 159 8.83 -12.11 9.30
C LEU A 159 10.16 -11.53 8.81
N THR A 160 10.10 -10.38 8.17
CA THR A 160 11.27 -9.76 7.54
C THR A 160 12.21 -9.14 8.58
N GLN A 161 11.68 -8.46 9.60
CA GLN A 161 12.48 -7.93 10.71
C GLN A 161 13.27 -9.03 11.41
N ARG A 162 12.65 -10.19 11.68
CA ARG A 162 13.35 -11.34 12.27
C ARG A 162 14.45 -11.88 11.36
N PHE A 163 14.20 -11.91 10.05
CA PHE A 163 15.22 -12.32 9.09
C PHE A 163 16.42 -11.36 9.06
N LEU A 164 16.17 -10.06 9.21
CA LEU A 164 17.19 -9.02 9.33
C LEU A 164 17.84 -8.94 10.72
N ASN A 165 17.41 -9.77 11.68
CA ASN A 165 17.85 -9.72 13.07
C ASN A 165 17.56 -8.37 13.76
N HIS A 166 16.47 -7.73 13.38
CA HIS A 166 15.94 -6.52 14.00
C HIS A 166 14.89 -6.86 15.06
N ASP A 167 14.68 -5.94 16.00
CA ASP A 167 13.44 -5.92 16.76
C ASP A 167 12.23 -5.64 15.84
N ILE A 168 11.04 -6.13 16.22
CA ILE A 168 9.86 -6.09 15.34
C ILE A 168 9.52 -4.66 14.85
N ARG A 169 9.82 -3.64 15.65
CA ARG A 169 9.53 -2.23 15.36
C ARG A 169 10.74 -1.39 14.97
N GLU A 170 11.94 -1.98 14.92
CA GLU A 170 13.18 -1.25 14.68
C GLU A 170 13.15 -0.45 13.36
N GLY A 171 13.35 0.87 13.46
CA GLY A 171 13.41 1.80 12.33
C GLY A 171 12.12 1.90 11.51
N LEU A 172 10.99 1.48 12.08
CA LEU A 172 9.65 1.66 11.54
C LEU A 172 9.01 2.92 12.12
N TYR A 173 7.85 3.33 11.60
CA TYR A 173 7.15 4.51 12.09
C TYR A 173 6.76 4.34 13.55
N GLU A 174 7.11 5.32 14.36
CA GLU A 174 6.62 5.51 15.72
C GLU A 174 5.73 6.76 15.66
N GLU A 175 4.51 6.70 16.21
CA GLU A 175 3.73 7.92 16.42
C GLU A 175 4.56 8.78 17.39
N ASP A 176 4.99 9.96 16.95
CA ASP A 176 5.62 10.92 17.84
C ASP A 176 4.58 11.26 18.93
N ASP A 177 4.81 10.84 20.18
CA ASP A 177 3.97 11.13 21.37
C ASP A 177 3.91 12.65 21.71
N ASP A 178 4.32 13.54 20.79
CA ASP A 178 4.53 14.98 20.99
C ASP A 178 3.36 15.85 20.46
N ASP A 179 2.14 15.32 20.42
CA ASP A 179 0.90 16.09 20.19
C ASP A 179 0.01 16.08 21.45
N ASP A 180 0.52 16.65 22.56
CA ASP A 180 -0.25 17.08 23.76
C ASP A 180 -0.40 18.62 23.80
#